data_AF-A0A6A1W8J1-F1
#
_entry.id   AF-A0A6A1W8J1-F1
#
_cell.length_a   1.000
_cell.length_b   1.000
_cell.length_c   1.000
_cell.angle_alpha   90.00
_cell.angle_beta   90.00
_cell.angle_gamma   90.00
#
_symmetry.space_group_name_H-M   'P 1'
#
loop_
_entity.id
_entity.type
_entity.pdbx_description
1 polymer ?
#
loop_
_entity_poly.entity_id
_entity_poly.type
_entity_poly.pdbx_seq_one_letter_code
_entity_poly.pdbx_strand_id
1 'polypeptide(L)'
;MTTLSDEAISELIYPTHSHPIQPFDGDSLFAMLHNILNHAIPFVDSLVLGTSSSSENLQEKGYNLNFNPPLCTLKQLSNEMTCKDPDEDTPHKTTMTILATLSSYSWDVKLLLTLAAFALDYGDFWLLAQLQSSNQDPTEADHLSFWSQKINGNLKSLKRQIELSRKEIEKLEAYWKVKKLFVTPIEIMQVFKMLIFGTNDTQNQLFDCQRRELVKIDVIQRKHLLLVFSGLDLVNQDISILKSVSDEIRDKKEYEIVWIPVPEMEPPFPNETETKFKKLQEKMSWYTLQQLSTVFGIDYIKKEWKFDTNPIVVVINPRGQVEHTNAFEGSKGLPF
;
A
#
# COMPACT_ATOMS: atom_id res chain seq x y z
N MET A 1 0.72 25.10 -17.48
CA MET A 1 -0.53 24.33 -17.71
C MET A 1 -0.76 23.42 -16.50
N THR A 2 -2.01 23.14 -16.13
CA THR A 2 -2.37 22.41 -14.90
C THR A 2 -1.64 21.08 -14.80
N THR A 3 -0.77 20.94 -13.80
CA THR A 3 -0.26 19.66 -13.32
C THR A 3 -1.47 18.75 -13.10
N LEU A 4 -1.52 17.62 -13.80
CA LEU A 4 -2.56 16.61 -13.57
C LEU A 4 -2.56 16.25 -12.08
N SER A 5 -3.73 16.23 -11.45
CA SER A 5 -3.82 15.81 -10.06
C SER A 5 -3.50 14.32 -9.94
N ASP A 6 -3.04 13.89 -8.77
CA ASP A 6 -2.69 12.50 -8.52
C ASP A 6 -3.89 11.56 -8.79
N GLU A 7 -5.13 12.04 -8.61
CA GLU A 7 -6.34 11.31 -8.96
C GLU A 7 -6.51 11.12 -10.47
N ALA A 8 -6.27 12.17 -11.26
CA ALA A 8 -6.35 12.10 -12.72
C ALA A 8 -5.28 11.17 -13.31
N ILE A 9 -4.08 11.16 -12.70
CA ILE A 9 -2.99 10.26 -13.05
C ILE A 9 -3.37 8.81 -12.72
N SER A 10 -3.93 8.57 -11.53
CA SER A 10 -4.38 7.23 -11.10
C SER A 10 -5.48 6.66 -12.01
N GLU A 11 -6.48 7.48 -12.38
CA GLU A 11 -7.57 7.05 -13.27
C GLU A 11 -7.09 6.76 -14.71
N LEU A 12 -6.03 7.42 -15.17
CA LEU A 12 -5.46 7.18 -16.50
C LEU A 12 -4.61 5.90 -16.55
N ILE A 13 -3.83 5.65 -15.50
CA ILE A 13 -2.83 4.58 -15.49
C ILE A 13 -3.44 3.25 -15.02
N TYR A 14 -4.30 3.26 -14.01
CA TYR A 14 -4.81 2.03 -13.40
C TYR A 14 -5.51 1.08 -14.41
N PRO A 15 -6.43 1.56 -15.28
CA PRO A 15 -7.11 0.69 -16.25
C PRO A 15 -6.16 0.00 -17.24
N THR A 16 -5.05 0.66 -17.59
CA THR A 16 -4.10 0.19 -18.60
C THR A 16 -2.97 -0.69 -18.03
N HIS A 17 -2.78 -0.67 -16.71
CA HIS A 17 -1.63 -1.31 -16.04
C HIS A 17 -2.02 -2.30 -14.94
N SER A 18 -3.32 -2.55 -14.74
CA SER A 18 -3.85 -3.35 -13.63
C SER A 18 -3.49 -4.83 -13.69
N HIS A 19 -3.27 -5.40 -14.87
CA HIS A 19 -3.04 -6.84 -15.04
C HIS A 19 -1.79 -7.08 -15.89
N PRO A 20 -0.72 -7.67 -15.35
CA PRO A 20 0.45 -8.02 -16.13
C PRO A 20 0.05 -9.01 -17.23
N ILE A 21 0.41 -8.69 -18.46
CA ILE A 21 0.12 -9.51 -19.63
C ILE A 21 1.07 -10.72 -19.67
N GLN A 22 2.22 -10.61 -19.01
CA GLN A 22 3.27 -11.62 -19.03
C GLN A 22 3.81 -11.92 -17.62
N PRO A 23 3.94 -13.21 -17.23
CA PRO A 23 4.66 -13.58 -16.03
C PRO A 23 6.16 -13.27 -16.20
N PHE A 24 6.75 -12.59 -15.22
CA PHE A 24 8.17 -12.25 -15.19
C PHE A 24 8.79 -12.62 -13.85
N ASP A 25 9.98 -13.20 -13.89
CA ASP A 25 10.73 -13.63 -12.69
C ASP A 25 11.43 -12.42 -12.05
N GLY A 26 10.64 -11.62 -11.33
CA GLY A 26 11.13 -10.43 -10.60
C GLY A 26 12.10 -10.78 -9.48
N ASP A 27 11.96 -11.96 -8.87
CA ASP A 27 12.83 -12.43 -7.78
C ASP A 27 14.25 -12.68 -8.28
N SER A 28 14.41 -13.31 -9.44
CA SER A 28 15.73 -13.49 -10.07
C SER A 28 16.36 -12.16 -10.49
N LEU A 29 15.58 -11.21 -11.02
CA LEU A 29 16.10 -9.87 -11.36
C LEU A 29 16.55 -9.12 -10.11
N PHE A 30 15.78 -9.17 -9.03
CA PHE A 30 16.12 -8.54 -7.76
C PHE A 30 17.36 -9.17 -7.13
N ALA A 31 17.48 -10.51 -7.13
CA ALA A 31 18.65 -11.21 -6.63
C ALA A 31 19.91 -10.89 -7.45
N MET A 32 19.81 -10.83 -8.79
CA MET A 32 20.91 -10.44 -9.66
C MET A 32 21.36 -8.99 -9.39
N LEU A 33 20.41 -8.05 -9.34
CA LEU A 33 20.70 -6.65 -9.01
C LEU A 33 21.30 -6.50 -7.61
N HIS A 34 20.78 -7.23 -6.62
CA HIS A 34 21.26 -7.23 -5.25
C HIS A 34 22.69 -7.77 -5.15
N ASN A 35 23.02 -8.85 -5.87
CA ASN A 35 24.38 -9.40 -5.90
C ASN A 35 25.36 -8.44 -6.62
N ILE A 36 24.96 -7.83 -7.74
CA ILE A 36 25.78 -6.81 -8.45
C ILE A 36 26.08 -5.63 -7.52
N LEU A 37 25.06 -5.08 -6.87
CA LEU A 37 25.22 -3.96 -5.94
C LEU A 37 26.06 -4.38 -4.73
N ASN A 38 25.83 -5.55 -4.14
CA ASN A 38 26.57 -6.03 -2.97
C ASN A 38 28.01 -6.48 -3.27
N HIS A 39 28.39 -6.74 -4.52
CA HIS A 39 29.80 -6.92 -4.88
C HIS A 39 30.48 -5.59 -5.20
N ALA A 40 29.75 -4.62 -5.74
CA ALA A 40 30.26 -3.28 -6.00
C ALA A 40 30.52 -2.48 -4.71
N ILE A 41 29.78 -2.73 -3.63
CA ILE A 41 29.81 -1.94 -2.38
C ILE A 41 31.05 -2.22 -1.48
N PRO A 42 31.44 -3.46 -1.15
CA PRO A 42 32.52 -3.76 -0.19
C PRO A 42 33.94 -3.48 -0.74
N PHE A 43 34.12 -3.55 -2.06
CA PHE A 43 35.38 -3.19 -2.71
C PHE A 43 35.70 -1.69 -2.53
N VAL A 44 34.66 -0.87 -2.49
CA VAL A 44 34.78 0.58 -2.31
C VAL A 44 35.16 0.95 -0.87
N ASP A 45 34.67 0.22 0.13
CA ASP A 45 35.06 0.44 1.53
C ASP A 45 36.53 0.07 1.78
N SER A 46 37.06 -0.97 1.10
CA SER A 46 38.47 -1.40 1.25
C SER A 46 39.48 -0.41 0.66
N LEU A 47 39.17 0.21 -0.49
CA LEU A 47 40.01 1.24 -1.13
C LEU A 47 40.02 2.57 -0.36
N VAL A 48 38.93 2.91 0.35
CA VAL A 48 38.79 4.18 1.07
C VAL A 48 39.40 4.14 2.48
N LEU A 49 39.37 2.99 3.16
CA LEU A 49 39.82 2.89 4.56
C LEU A 49 41.20 2.20 4.74
N GLY A 50 41.79 1.69 3.66
CA GLY A 50 43.11 1.04 3.71
C GLY A 50 43.17 -0.24 4.54
N THR A 51 42.02 -0.82 4.88
CA THR A 51 41.92 -2.10 5.57
C THR A 51 41.67 -3.21 4.56
N SER A 52 42.51 -4.25 4.61
CA SER A 52 42.22 -5.53 3.97
C SER A 52 41.03 -6.15 4.70
N SER A 53 39.81 -5.84 4.27
CA SER A 53 38.64 -6.56 4.72
C SER A 53 38.75 -7.99 4.19
N SER A 54 38.93 -8.92 5.11
CA SER A 54 38.70 -10.33 4.83
C SER A 54 37.29 -10.47 4.29
N SER A 55 37.16 -11.27 3.23
CA SER A 55 35.90 -11.68 2.62
C SER A 55 34.96 -12.23 3.69
N GLU A 56 34.17 -11.36 4.33
CA GLU A 56 33.02 -11.80 5.10
C GLU A 56 32.07 -12.51 4.12
N ASN A 57 31.64 -13.72 4.48
CA ASN A 57 30.77 -14.56 3.66
C ASN A 57 29.49 -13.79 3.24
N LEU A 58 29.54 -13.12 2.09
CA LEU A 58 28.38 -12.56 1.41
C LEU A 58 27.49 -13.74 1.03
N GLN A 59 26.39 -13.91 1.76
CA GLN A 59 25.33 -14.83 1.34
C GLN A 59 24.74 -14.29 0.03
N GLU A 60 25.25 -14.79 -1.09
CA GLU A 60 24.67 -14.53 -2.41
C GLU A 60 23.20 -14.94 -2.39
N LYS A 61 22.33 -14.05 -2.87
CA LYS A 61 20.95 -14.46 -3.13
C LYS A 61 20.96 -15.34 -4.36
N GLY A 62 20.58 -16.60 -4.20
CA GLY A 62 20.39 -17.52 -5.31
C GLY A 62 19.34 -16.97 -6.27
N TYR A 63 19.67 -16.94 -7.56
CA TYR A 63 18.76 -16.60 -8.65
C TYR A 63 18.73 -17.74 -9.65
N ASN A 64 17.70 -17.78 -10.51
CA ASN A 64 17.64 -18.78 -11.56
C ASN A 64 18.76 -18.53 -12.59
N LEU A 65 19.70 -19.47 -12.74
CA LEU A 65 20.83 -19.36 -13.68
C LEU A 65 20.40 -19.28 -15.16
N ASN A 66 19.15 -19.66 -15.47
CA ASN A 66 18.57 -19.54 -16.81
C ASN A 66 17.78 -18.23 -16.99
N PHE A 67 17.76 -17.34 -16.00
CA PHE A 67 17.11 -16.04 -16.08
C PHE A 67 17.91 -15.11 -17.00
N ASN A 68 17.31 -14.73 -18.12
CA ASN A 68 17.87 -13.74 -19.03
C ASN A 68 17.19 -12.38 -18.77
N PRO A 69 17.89 -11.40 -18.18
CA PRO A 69 17.33 -10.06 -18.02
C PRO A 69 17.02 -9.46 -19.40
N PRO A 70 15.95 -8.66 -19.54
CA PRO A 70 15.56 -8.08 -20.82
C PRO A 70 16.48 -6.90 -21.17
N LEU A 71 17.72 -7.19 -21.56
CA LEU A 71 18.79 -6.21 -21.79
C LEU A 71 18.41 -5.09 -22.77
N CYS A 72 17.66 -5.41 -23.82
CA CYS A 72 17.16 -4.40 -24.77
C CYS A 72 16.21 -3.41 -24.10
N THR A 73 15.29 -3.90 -23.26
CA THR A 73 14.37 -3.06 -22.48
C THR A 73 15.14 -2.23 -21.47
N LEU A 74 16.11 -2.83 -20.77
CA LEU A 74 16.95 -2.10 -19.81
C LEU A 74 17.71 -0.95 -20.49
N LYS A 75 18.31 -1.20 -21.66
CA LYS A 75 19.03 -0.18 -22.43
C LYS A 75 18.12 0.92 -22.98
N GLN A 76 16.89 0.57 -23.37
CA GLN A 76 15.90 1.56 -23.79
C GLN A 76 15.48 2.47 -22.62
N LEU A 77 15.23 1.88 -21.45
CA LEU A 77 14.90 2.63 -20.24
C LEU A 77 16.05 3.54 -19.81
N SER A 78 17.28 3.04 -19.86
CA SER A 78 18.48 3.81 -19.49
C SER A 78 18.64 5.04 -20.37
N ASN A 79 18.52 4.89 -21.70
CA ASN A 79 18.52 6.01 -22.64
C ASN A 79 17.40 7.03 -22.37
N GLU A 80 16.21 6.60 -21.98
CA GLU A 80 15.12 7.53 -21.61
C GLU A 80 15.42 8.31 -20.32
N MET A 81 16.20 7.75 -19.41
CA MET A 81 16.61 8.36 -18.13
C MET A 81 17.86 9.25 -18.23
N THR A 82 18.62 9.19 -19.33
CA THR A 82 19.78 10.07 -19.55
C THR A 82 19.37 11.53 -19.69
N CYS A 83 20.18 12.46 -19.15
CA CYS A 83 19.89 13.89 -19.14
C CYS A 83 19.59 14.42 -20.54
N LYS A 84 18.35 14.87 -20.75
CA LYS A 84 17.92 15.69 -21.88
C LYS A 84 17.97 17.17 -21.46
N ASP A 85 18.15 18.10 -22.40
CA ASP A 85 18.16 19.54 -22.11
C ASP A 85 16.89 19.92 -21.32
N PRO A 86 17.00 20.77 -20.27
CA PRO A 86 15.91 21.03 -19.34
C PRO A 86 14.83 21.92 -19.97
N ASP A 87 13.92 21.31 -20.71
CA ASP A 87 12.62 21.90 -21.09
C ASP A 87 11.54 21.55 -20.06
N GLU A 88 10.56 22.43 -19.92
CA GLU A 88 9.54 22.47 -18.85
C GLU A 88 8.67 21.20 -18.73
N ASP A 89 8.56 20.39 -19.81
CA ASP A 89 7.74 19.16 -19.88
C ASP A 89 8.54 17.84 -19.80
N THR A 90 9.87 17.89 -19.62
CA THR A 90 10.73 16.71 -19.73
C THR A 90 10.47 15.59 -18.70
N PRO A 91 10.29 15.84 -17.38
CA PRO A 91 10.20 14.75 -16.40
C PRO A 91 8.90 13.96 -16.48
N HIS A 92 7.76 14.65 -16.68
CA HIS A 92 6.46 14.01 -16.81
C HIS A 92 6.40 13.15 -18.08
N LYS A 93 6.87 13.69 -19.22
CA LYS A 93 6.93 12.97 -20.50
C LYS A 93 7.83 11.74 -20.43
N THR A 94 9.01 11.86 -19.82
CA THR A 94 9.91 10.72 -19.58
C THR A 94 9.23 9.66 -18.70
N THR A 95 8.58 10.07 -17.61
CA THR A 95 7.86 9.16 -16.71
C THR A 95 6.75 8.40 -17.43
N MET A 96 5.91 9.09 -18.22
CA MET A 96 4.84 8.44 -18.99
C MET A 96 5.38 7.50 -20.08
N THR A 97 6.53 7.83 -20.68
CA THR A 97 7.20 6.98 -21.68
C THR A 97 7.75 5.69 -21.06
N ILE A 98 8.37 5.79 -19.87
CA ILE A 98 8.84 4.65 -19.08
C ILE A 98 7.65 3.75 -18.70
N LEU A 99 6.56 4.34 -18.18
CA LEU A 99 5.35 3.59 -17.81
C LEU A 99 4.71 2.87 -19.00
N ALA A 100 4.59 3.55 -20.15
CA ALA A 100 4.07 2.95 -21.37
C ALA A 100 4.95 1.79 -21.86
N THR A 101 6.28 1.96 -21.84
CA THR A 101 7.24 0.92 -22.23
C THR A 101 7.14 -0.32 -21.35
N LEU A 102 6.85 -0.11 -20.06
CA LEU A 102 6.77 -1.16 -19.07
C LEU A 102 5.34 -1.68 -18.85
N SER A 103 4.35 -1.20 -19.61
CA SER A 103 2.92 -1.42 -19.37
C SER A 103 2.51 -2.89 -19.21
N SER A 104 3.18 -3.81 -19.91
CA SER A 104 2.92 -5.26 -19.88
C SER A 104 3.39 -5.97 -18.61
N TYR A 105 4.27 -5.35 -17.81
CA TYR A 105 4.86 -5.93 -16.60
C TYR A 105 4.04 -5.60 -15.34
N SER A 106 4.19 -6.40 -14.29
CA SER A 106 3.62 -6.10 -12.97
C SER A 106 4.35 -4.92 -12.33
N TRP A 107 3.69 -4.16 -11.47
CA TRP A 107 4.23 -2.90 -10.94
C TRP A 107 5.59 -3.04 -10.22
N ASP A 108 5.76 -4.12 -9.47
CA ASP A 108 7.03 -4.50 -8.84
C ASP A 108 8.14 -4.74 -9.88
N VAL A 109 7.82 -5.38 -11.00
CA VAL A 109 8.76 -5.60 -12.10
C VAL A 109 9.07 -4.32 -12.88
N LYS A 110 8.07 -3.46 -13.12
CA LYS A 110 8.30 -2.12 -13.72
C LYS A 110 9.36 -1.34 -12.94
N LEU A 111 9.23 -1.39 -11.62
CA LEU A 111 10.13 -0.73 -10.70
C LEU A 111 11.53 -1.35 -10.70
N LEU A 112 11.63 -2.69 -10.63
CA LEU A 112 12.91 -3.41 -10.70
C LEU A 112 13.64 -3.19 -12.04
N LEU A 113 12.91 -3.17 -13.16
CA LEU A 113 13.48 -2.91 -14.49
C LEU A 113 13.98 -1.46 -14.62
N THR A 114 13.23 -0.50 -14.10
CA THR A 114 13.66 0.92 -14.09
C THR A 114 14.92 1.08 -13.23
N LEU A 115 14.96 0.44 -12.06
CA LEU A 115 16.14 0.44 -11.19
C LEU A 115 17.35 -0.26 -11.83
N ALA A 116 17.14 -1.41 -12.47
CA ALA A 116 18.20 -2.15 -13.15
C ALA A 116 18.75 -1.39 -14.37
N ALA A 117 17.89 -0.67 -15.10
CA ALA A 117 18.30 0.19 -16.20
C ALA A 117 19.15 1.36 -15.71
N PHE A 118 18.76 1.99 -14.60
CA PHE A 118 19.58 3.03 -13.94
C PHE A 118 20.93 2.48 -13.47
N ALA A 119 20.94 1.26 -12.90
CA ALA A 119 22.16 0.61 -12.44
C ALA A 119 23.09 0.18 -13.58
N LEU A 120 22.56 -0.12 -14.77
CA LEU A 120 23.34 -0.50 -15.96
C LEU A 120 24.21 0.67 -16.44
N ASP A 121 23.63 1.87 -16.57
CA ASP A 121 24.39 3.08 -16.92
C ASP A 121 25.46 3.41 -15.87
N TYR A 122 25.13 3.14 -14.61
CA TYR A 122 26.05 3.34 -13.49
C TYR A 122 27.22 2.34 -13.49
N GLY A 123 26.95 1.06 -13.83
CA GLY A 123 27.96 0.00 -13.92
C GLY A 123 28.99 0.26 -15.03
N ASP A 124 28.55 0.76 -16.18
CA ASP A 124 29.42 1.15 -17.28
C ASP A 124 30.30 2.36 -16.91
N PHE A 125 29.73 3.37 -16.23
CA PHE A 125 30.50 4.53 -15.73
C PHE A 125 31.57 4.13 -14.72
N TRP A 126 31.28 3.16 -13.84
CA TRP A 126 32.24 2.65 -12.86
C TRP A 126 33.37 1.84 -13.50
N LEU A 127 33.05 0.98 -14.48
CA LEU A 127 34.07 0.20 -15.20
C LEU A 127 35.04 1.12 -15.96
N LEU A 128 34.51 2.22 -16.50
CA LEU A 128 35.30 3.29 -17.14
C LEU A 128 36.17 4.05 -16.13
N ALA A 129 35.64 4.36 -14.92
CA ALA A 129 36.42 5.00 -13.86
C ALA A 129 37.56 4.10 -13.34
N GLN A 130 37.36 2.78 -13.28
CA GLN A 130 38.42 1.82 -12.93
C GLN A 130 39.54 1.77 -13.96
N LEU A 131 39.21 1.78 -15.25
CA LEU A 131 40.20 1.77 -16.33
C LEU A 131 41.05 3.05 -16.36
N GLN A 132 40.52 4.18 -15.87
CA GLN A 132 41.26 5.44 -15.74
C GLN A 132 42.15 5.47 -14.49
N SER A 133 41.71 4.88 -13.37
CA SER A 133 42.45 4.82 -12.09
C SER A 133 43.70 3.92 -12.08
N SER A 134 43.98 3.19 -13.16
CA SER A 134 45.22 2.43 -13.32
C SER A 134 46.46 3.33 -13.47
N ASN A 135 46.29 4.65 -13.62
CA ASN A 135 47.35 5.64 -13.70
C ASN A 135 47.22 6.61 -12.52
N GLN A 136 47.81 6.24 -11.38
CA GLN A 136 47.63 6.83 -10.04
C GLN A 136 47.73 8.37 -9.97
N ASP A 137 46.68 9.01 -9.43
CA ASP A 137 46.73 10.36 -8.81
C ASP A 137 45.84 10.40 -7.53
N PRO A 138 46.28 10.94 -6.37
CA PRO A 138 45.54 10.89 -5.10
C PRO A 138 44.17 11.59 -5.12
N THR A 139 44.01 12.57 -6.01
CA THR A 139 42.76 13.30 -6.28
C THR A 139 41.66 12.41 -6.85
N GLU A 140 42.00 11.30 -7.49
CA GLU A 140 41.06 10.37 -8.10
C GLU A 140 40.40 9.46 -7.05
N ALA A 141 41.11 9.11 -5.98
CA ALA A 141 40.57 8.33 -4.86
C ALA A 141 39.51 9.11 -4.05
N ASP A 142 39.76 10.40 -3.80
CA ASP A 142 38.79 11.30 -3.16
C ASP A 142 37.54 11.49 -4.03
N HIS A 143 37.72 11.57 -5.36
CA HIS A 143 36.61 11.67 -6.30
C HIS A 143 35.77 10.39 -6.31
N LEU A 144 36.41 9.20 -6.32
CA LEU A 144 35.72 7.91 -6.22
C LEU A 144 34.96 7.75 -4.89
N SER A 145 35.55 8.19 -3.78
CA SER A 145 34.90 8.21 -2.46
C SER A 145 33.66 9.11 -2.45
N PHE A 146 33.76 10.32 -3.01
CA PHE A 146 32.64 11.24 -3.17
C PHE A 146 31.49 10.63 -3.99
N TRP A 147 31.82 10.03 -5.14
CA TRP A 147 30.81 9.38 -5.97
C TRP A 147 30.17 8.20 -5.25
N SER A 148 30.95 7.33 -4.60
CA SER A 148 30.44 6.22 -3.78
C SER A 148 29.42 6.67 -2.74
N GLN A 149 29.75 7.71 -1.97
CA GLN A 149 28.82 8.26 -0.98
C GLN A 149 27.54 8.78 -1.62
N LYS A 150 27.65 9.48 -2.76
CA LYS A 150 26.51 9.98 -3.52
C LYS A 150 25.61 8.85 -4.03
N ILE A 151 26.19 7.76 -4.52
CA ILE A 151 25.46 6.57 -4.99
C ILE A 151 24.80 5.84 -3.85
N ASN A 152 25.48 5.67 -2.72
CA ASN A 152 24.88 5.03 -1.54
C ASN A 152 23.71 5.87 -1.01
N GLY A 153 23.83 7.20 -1.03
CA GLY A 153 22.74 8.12 -0.75
C GLY A 153 21.57 7.94 -1.71
N ASN A 154 21.84 7.88 -3.02
CA ASN A 154 20.83 7.66 -4.06
C ASN A 154 20.16 6.28 -3.94
N LEU A 155 20.92 5.21 -3.68
CA LEU A 155 20.39 3.86 -3.47
C LEU A 155 19.49 3.79 -2.24
N LYS A 156 19.89 4.41 -1.12
CA LYS A 156 19.03 4.50 0.08
C LYS A 156 17.74 5.27 -0.21
N SER A 157 17.85 6.40 -0.90
CA SER A 157 16.69 7.19 -1.32
C SER A 157 15.76 6.39 -2.23
N LEU A 158 16.31 5.69 -3.21
CA LEU A 158 15.57 4.90 -4.18
C LEU A 158 14.90 3.68 -3.54
N LYS A 159 15.58 2.97 -2.63
CA LYS A 159 14.98 1.90 -1.81
C LYS A 159 13.78 2.42 -1.01
N ARG A 160 13.92 3.60 -0.38
CA ARG A 160 12.82 4.23 0.34
C ARG A 160 11.66 4.59 -0.59
N GLN A 161 11.93 5.15 -1.77
CA GLN A 161 10.88 5.47 -2.74
C GLN A 161 10.18 4.22 -3.24
N ILE A 162 10.91 3.13 -3.48
CA ILE A 162 10.35 1.83 -3.87
C ILE A 162 9.37 1.32 -2.81
N GLU A 163 9.75 1.36 -1.54
CA GLU A 163 8.89 0.96 -0.43
C GLU A 163 7.64 1.85 -0.33
N LEU A 164 7.77 3.16 -0.53
CA LEU A 164 6.65 4.09 -0.54
C LEU A 164 5.69 3.83 -1.72
N SER A 165 6.23 3.67 -2.93
CA SER A 165 5.42 3.37 -4.13
C SER A 165 4.69 2.05 -3.99
N ARG A 166 5.35 1.01 -3.45
CA ARG A 166 4.71 -0.29 -3.22
C ARG A 166 3.53 -0.17 -2.25
N LYS A 167 3.69 0.56 -1.14
CA LYS A 167 2.59 0.81 -0.20
C LYS A 167 1.42 1.54 -0.87
N GLU A 168 1.71 2.51 -1.73
CA GLU A 168 0.68 3.26 -2.45
C GLU A 168 -0.06 2.39 -3.49
N ILE A 169 0.67 1.52 -4.18
CA ILE A 169 0.07 0.53 -5.09
C ILE A 169 -0.86 -0.41 -4.30
N GLU A 170 -0.42 -0.93 -3.16
CA GLU A 170 -1.24 -1.80 -2.31
C GLU A 170 -2.54 -1.10 -1.85
N LYS A 171 -2.47 0.19 -1.50
CA LYS A 171 -3.64 1.02 -1.17
C LYS A 171 -4.59 1.19 -2.37
N LEU A 172 -4.05 1.51 -3.55
CA LEU A 172 -4.85 1.65 -4.78
C LEU A 172 -5.51 0.34 -5.19
N GLU A 173 -4.79 -0.78 -5.10
CA GLU A 173 -5.33 -2.11 -5.37
C GLU A 173 -6.47 -2.46 -4.40
N ALA A 174 -6.31 -2.17 -3.10
CA ALA A 174 -7.35 -2.34 -2.11
C ALA A 174 -8.59 -1.49 -2.42
N TYR A 175 -8.40 -0.21 -2.73
CA TYR A 175 -9.47 0.72 -3.13
C TYR A 175 -10.27 0.18 -4.32
N TRP A 176 -9.61 -0.17 -5.42
CA TRP A 176 -10.30 -0.63 -6.63
C TRP A 176 -10.96 -1.98 -6.45
N LYS A 177 -10.38 -2.85 -5.63
CA LYS A 177 -10.98 -4.14 -5.28
C LYS A 177 -12.28 -3.97 -4.51
N VAL A 178 -12.31 -3.06 -3.54
CA VAL A 178 -13.54 -2.70 -2.81
C VAL A 178 -14.52 -1.97 -3.73
N LYS A 179 -14.06 -1.10 -4.62
CA LYS A 179 -14.94 -0.43 -5.59
C LYS A 179 -15.63 -1.43 -6.52
N LYS A 180 -14.92 -2.45 -6.98
CA LYS A 180 -15.48 -3.53 -7.80
C LYS A 180 -16.48 -4.39 -7.02
N LEU A 181 -16.22 -4.64 -5.73
CA LEU A 181 -17.06 -5.43 -4.83
C LEU A 181 -18.52 -4.96 -4.82
N PHE A 182 -18.74 -3.64 -4.78
CA PHE A 182 -20.08 -3.04 -4.74
C PHE A 182 -20.80 -2.95 -6.10
N VAL A 183 -20.11 -3.30 -7.19
CA VAL A 183 -20.70 -3.36 -8.55
C VAL A 183 -21.20 -4.77 -8.87
N THR A 184 -20.58 -5.79 -8.30
CA THR A 184 -20.92 -7.20 -8.51
C THR A 184 -21.93 -7.72 -7.47
N PRO A 185 -22.95 -8.52 -7.86
CA PRO A 185 -23.86 -9.14 -6.89
C PRO A 185 -23.10 -10.14 -5.98
N ILE A 186 -23.00 -9.81 -4.70
CA ILE A 186 -22.22 -10.58 -3.71
C ILE A 186 -23.00 -10.67 -2.39
N GLU A 187 -22.90 -11.80 -1.70
CA GLU A 187 -23.56 -12.00 -0.40
C GLU A 187 -22.97 -11.08 0.68
N ILE A 188 -23.80 -10.51 1.56
CA ILE A 188 -23.39 -9.47 2.54
C ILE A 188 -22.16 -9.84 3.37
N MET A 189 -21.99 -11.12 3.73
CA MET A 189 -20.84 -11.59 4.50
C MET A 189 -19.53 -11.43 3.73
N GLN A 190 -19.53 -11.71 2.42
CA GLN A 190 -18.35 -11.54 1.58
C GLN A 190 -18.03 -10.06 1.40
N VAL A 191 -19.07 -9.21 1.25
CA VAL A 191 -18.89 -7.76 1.21
C VAL A 191 -18.22 -7.27 2.49
N PHE A 192 -18.74 -7.66 3.65
CA PHE A 192 -18.18 -7.29 4.94
C PHE A 192 -16.72 -7.77 5.09
N LYS A 193 -16.44 -9.06 4.87
CA LYS A 193 -15.09 -9.60 5.02
C LYS A 193 -14.09 -8.89 4.13
N MET A 194 -14.44 -8.68 2.86
CA MET A 194 -13.55 -8.04 1.90
C MET A 194 -13.34 -6.56 2.23
N LEU A 195 -14.38 -5.84 2.68
CA LEU A 195 -14.29 -4.44 3.06
C LEU A 195 -13.41 -4.22 4.31
N ILE A 196 -13.53 -5.10 5.31
CA ILE A 196 -12.88 -4.91 6.61
C ILE A 196 -11.52 -5.63 6.67
N PHE A 197 -11.46 -6.90 6.28
CA PHE A 197 -10.30 -7.78 6.45
C PHE A 197 -9.53 -8.05 5.15
N GLY A 198 -10.05 -7.61 4.00
CA GLY A 198 -9.45 -7.87 2.70
C GLY A 198 -9.55 -9.35 2.30
N THR A 199 -8.47 -9.89 1.73
CA THR A 199 -8.38 -11.31 1.34
C THR A 199 -8.00 -12.24 2.48
N ASN A 200 -7.90 -11.74 3.71
CA ASN A 200 -7.52 -12.55 4.84
C ASN A 200 -8.73 -13.37 5.35
N ASP A 201 -8.82 -14.63 4.93
CA ASP A 201 -9.91 -15.55 5.30
C ASP A 201 -9.77 -16.14 6.72
N THR A 202 -8.74 -15.74 7.47
CA THR A 202 -8.56 -16.21 8.86
C THR A 202 -9.50 -15.52 9.85
N GLN A 203 -9.99 -14.31 9.53
CA GLN A 203 -10.82 -13.54 10.45
C GLN A 203 -12.32 -13.76 10.18
N ASN A 204 -12.88 -14.73 10.90
CA ASN A 204 -14.26 -15.20 10.72
C ASN A 204 -15.13 -15.03 11.98
N GLN A 205 -14.70 -14.18 12.91
CA GLN A 205 -15.39 -13.92 14.17
C GLN A 205 -15.59 -12.42 14.41
N LEU A 206 -16.66 -12.11 15.13
CA LEU A 206 -16.95 -10.79 15.68
C LEU A 206 -16.96 -10.90 17.21
N PHE A 207 -16.68 -9.79 17.88
CA PHE A 207 -16.84 -9.68 19.32
C PHE A 207 -18.23 -9.13 19.63
N ASP A 208 -19.02 -9.89 20.39
CA ASP A 208 -20.30 -9.46 20.94
C ASP A 208 -20.05 -8.60 22.19
N CYS A 209 -20.23 -7.28 22.09
CA CYS A 209 -19.98 -6.39 23.23
C CYS A 209 -20.97 -6.59 24.38
N GLN A 210 -22.18 -7.07 24.10
CA GLN A 210 -23.18 -7.32 25.13
C GLN A 210 -22.84 -8.58 25.93
N ARG A 211 -22.54 -9.68 25.24
CA ARG A 211 -22.24 -10.99 25.85
C ARG A 211 -20.79 -11.18 26.25
N ARG A 212 -19.89 -10.32 25.77
CA ARG A 212 -18.43 -10.39 25.98
C ARG A 212 -17.82 -11.69 25.46
N GLU A 213 -18.27 -12.14 24.29
CA GLU A 213 -17.80 -13.38 23.68
C GLU A 213 -17.50 -13.21 22.19
N LEU A 214 -16.67 -14.12 21.66
CA LEU A 214 -16.45 -14.21 20.23
C LEU A 214 -17.55 -15.06 19.59
N VAL A 215 -18.24 -14.48 18.63
CA VAL A 215 -19.27 -15.15 17.83
C VAL A 215 -18.79 -15.33 16.40
N LYS A 216 -19.32 -16.32 15.70
CA LYS A 216 -19.08 -16.48 14.27
C LYS A 216 -19.69 -15.31 13.51
N ILE A 217 -19.08 -14.94 12.39
CA ILE A 217 -19.56 -13.86 11.52
C ILE A 217 -20.89 -14.19 10.81
N ASP A 218 -21.38 -15.42 10.88
CA ASP A 218 -22.70 -15.81 10.35
C ASP A 218 -23.88 -15.12 11.07
N VAL A 219 -23.66 -14.49 12.22
CA VAL A 219 -24.68 -13.68 12.92
C VAL A 219 -25.23 -12.53 12.08
N ILE A 220 -24.46 -12.02 11.11
CA ILE A 220 -24.88 -10.96 10.17
C ILE A 220 -25.47 -11.50 8.86
N GLN A 221 -25.50 -12.83 8.68
CA GLN A 221 -25.98 -13.43 7.44
C GLN A 221 -27.47 -13.13 7.23
N ARG A 222 -27.83 -12.71 6.01
CA ARG A 222 -29.21 -12.40 5.59
C ARG A 222 -29.88 -11.26 6.36
N LYS A 223 -29.11 -10.41 7.05
CA LYS A 223 -29.62 -9.23 7.77
C LYS A 223 -29.21 -7.94 7.07
N HIS A 224 -29.93 -6.86 7.34
CA HIS A 224 -29.47 -5.51 7.05
C HIS A 224 -28.39 -5.14 8.06
N LEU A 225 -27.29 -4.56 7.58
CA LEU A 225 -26.13 -4.27 8.38
C LEU A 225 -25.94 -2.77 8.51
N LEU A 226 -25.92 -2.28 9.75
CA LEU A 226 -25.56 -0.92 10.10
C LEU A 226 -24.08 -0.92 10.50
N LEU A 227 -23.22 -0.51 9.57
CA LEU A 227 -21.79 -0.36 9.81
C LEU A 227 -21.50 1.01 10.39
N VAL A 228 -21.06 1.06 11.64
CA VAL A 228 -20.67 2.29 12.32
C VAL A 228 -19.17 2.47 12.17
N PHE A 229 -18.73 3.40 11.32
CA PHE A 229 -17.32 3.76 11.20
C PHE A 229 -17.04 4.98 12.06
N SER A 230 -16.03 4.91 12.92
CA SER A 230 -15.64 6.05 13.77
C SER A 230 -14.19 5.95 14.24
N GLY A 231 -13.64 7.09 14.67
CA GLY A 231 -12.47 7.09 15.55
C GLY A 231 -12.74 6.43 16.91
N LEU A 232 -11.73 6.43 17.77
CA LEU A 232 -11.80 5.90 19.14
C LEU A 232 -12.23 6.93 20.19
N ASP A 233 -12.62 8.13 19.76
CA ASP A 233 -13.04 9.24 20.62
C ASP A 233 -14.53 9.58 20.38
N LEU A 234 -15.38 8.56 20.27
CA LEU A 234 -16.83 8.71 20.17
C LEU A 234 -17.39 9.47 21.38
N VAL A 235 -18.13 10.55 21.13
CA VAL A 235 -18.78 11.30 22.20
C VAL A 235 -19.98 10.54 22.75
N ASN A 236 -20.33 10.77 24.02
CA ASN A 236 -21.43 10.06 24.68
C ASN A 236 -22.78 10.26 23.97
N GLN A 237 -22.97 11.38 23.28
CA GLN A 237 -24.18 11.66 22.49
C GLN A 237 -24.34 10.67 21.34
N ASP A 238 -23.29 10.42 20.55
CA ASP A 238 -23.32 9.46 19.45
C ASP A 238 -23.58 8.04 19.95
N ILE A 239 -22.93 7.65 21.06
CA ILE A 239 -23.17 6.35 21.70
C ILE A 239 -24.64 6.23 22.15
N SER A 240 -25.24 7.31 22.65
CA SER A 240 -26.64 7.32 23.09
C SER A 240 -27.61 7.19 21.91
N ILE A 241 -27.32 7.84 20.78
CA ILE A 241 -28.09 7.67 19.54
C ILE A 241 -28.02 6.21 19.07
N LEU A 242 -26.82 5.62 19.00
CA LEU A 242 -26.65 4.23 18.59
C LEU A 242 -27.35 3.24 19.52
N LYS A 243 -27.40 3.52 20.83
CA LYS A 243 -28.18 2.73 21.79
C LYS A 243 -29.67 2.79 21.49
N SER A 244 -30.21 3.99 21.25
CA SER A 244 -31.62 4.15 20.88
C SER A 244 -31.97 3.36 19.61
N VAL A 245 -31.10 3.41 18.60
CA VAL A 245 -31.28 2.64 17.36
C VAL A 245 -31.21 1.15 17.64
N SER A 246 -30.23 0.70 18.42
CA SER A 246 -30.06 -0.70 18.84
C SER A 246 -31.31 -1.24 19.54
N ASP A 247 -31.90 -0.46 20.44
CA ASP A 247 -33.13 -0.82 21.16
C ASP A 247 -34.34 -0.91 20.22
N GLU A 248 -34.47 0.00 19.25
CA GLU A 248 -35.59 0.03 18.29
C GLU A 248 -35.56 -1.17 17.32
N ILE A 249 -34.37 -1.57 16.87
CA ILE A 249 -34.22 -2.66 15.91
C ILE A 249 -34.14 -4.04 16.56
N ARG A 250 -33.89 -4.11 17.88
CA ARG A 250 -33.70 -5.37 18.63
C ARG A 250 -34.83 -6.38 18.38
N ASP A 251 -36.07 -5.92 18.37
CA ASP A 251 -37.24 -6.78 18.21
C ASP A 251 -37.50 -7.18 16.76
N LYS A 252 -36.98 -6.40 15.79
CA LYS A 252 -37.13 -6.66 14.35
C LYS A 252 -36.32 -7.87 13.90
N LYS A 253 -35.16 -8.15 14.53
CA LYS A 253 -34.23 -9.27 14.22
C LYS A 253 -33.67 -9.32 12.78
N GLU A 254 -34.11 -8.41 11.92
CA GLU A 254 -33.67 -8.25 10.54
C GLU A 254 -32.42 -7.37 10.39
N TYR A 255 -31.99 -6.72 11.47
CA TYR A 255 -30.89 -5.75 11.46
C TYR A 255 -29.80 -6.13 12.46
N GLU A 256 -28.55 -5.83 12.13
CA GLU A 256 -27.42 -5.88 13.05
C GLU A 256 -26.57 -4.62 12.97
N ILE A 257 -26.03 -4.21 14.11
CA ILE A 257 -25.06 -3.12 14.18
C ILE A 257 -23.67 -3.73 14.37
N VAL A 258 -22.72 -3.29 13.56
CA VAL A 258 -21.31 -3.63 13.74
C VAL A 258 -20.50 -2.34 13.78
N TRP A 259 -19.81 -2.12 14.91
CA TRP A 259 -18.87 -1.02 15.05
C TRP A 259 -17.50 -1.39 14.48
N ILE A 260 -17.03 -0.56 13.56
CA ILE A 260 -15.74 -0.65 12.88
C ILE A 260 -14.86 0.51 13.38
N PRO A 261 -13.92 0.26 14.30
CA PRO A 261 -12.99 1.28 14.76
C PRO A 261 -12.02 1.66 13.63
N VAL A 262 -11.84 2.96 13.41
CA VAL A 262 -10.86 3.53 12.48
C VAL A 262 -9.92 4.45 13.26
N PRO A 263 -8.80 3.93 13.79
CA PRO A 263 -7.81 4.75 14.47
C PRO A 263 -7.21 5.80 13.53
N GLU A 264 -6.86 6.97 14.07
CA GLU A 264 -6.18 8.03 13.30
C GLU A 264 -4.73 7.65 12.92
N MET A 265 -4.12 6.75 13.69
CA MET A 265 -2.74 6.30 13.51
C MET A 265 -2.68 4.91 12.85
N GLU A 266 -1.62 4.62 12.11
CA GLU A 266 -1.33 3.27 11.59
C GLU A 266 -0.68 2.37 12.67
N PRO A 267 -0.78 1.04 12.55
CA PRO A 267 -0.12 0.11 13.47
C PRO A 267 1.42 0.20 13.40
N PRO A 268 2.14 -0.20 14.47
CA PRO A 268 1.65 -0.84 15.68
C PRO A 268 0.93 0.14 16.62
N PHE A 269 -0.21 -0.28 17.17
CA PHE A 269 -1.01 0.57 18.05
C PHE A 269 -0.42 0.63 19.47
N PRO A 270 -0.25 1.83 20.06
CA PRO A 270 0.13 1.97 21.46
C PRO A 270 -0.91 1.37 22.41
N ASN A 271 -0.46 0.95 23.60
CA ASN A 271 -1.34 0.42 24.66
C ASN A 271 -2.48 1.37 25.04
N GLU A 272 -2.27 2.68 24.93
CA GLU A 272 -3.32 3.69 25.18
C GLU A 272 -4.46 3.59 24.17
N THR A 273 -4.13 3.42 22.89
CA THR A 273 -5.10 3.24 21.80
C THR A 273 -5.91 1.96 21.99
N GLU A 274 -5.24 0.85 22.33
CA GLU A 274 -5.89 -0.42 22.68
C GLU A 274 -6.81 -0.29 23.91
N THR A 275 -6.38 0.49 24.91
CA THR A 275 -7.18 0.75 26.10
C THR A 275 -8.44 1.57 25.77
N LYS A 276 -8.33 2.59 24.90
CA LYS A 276 -9.48 3.35 24.42
C LYS A 276 -10.47 2.44 23.67
N PHE A 277 -9.96 1.58 22.79
CA PHE A 277 -10.77 0.59 22.07
C PHE A 277 -11.57 -0.29 23.05
N LYS A 278 -10.93 -0.91 24.04
CA LYS A 278 -11.60 -1.75 25.06
C LYS A 278 -12.65 -0.98 25.89
N LYS A 279 -12.34 0.25 26.31
CA LYS A 279 -13.30 1.10 27.04
C LYS A 279 -14.53 1.45 26.21
N LEU A 280 -14.39 1.62 24.90
CA LEU A 280 -15.52 1.82 24.01
C LEU A 280 -16.35 0.54 23.85
N GLN A 281 -15.70 -0.62 23.69
CA GLN A 281 -16.39 -1.92 23.68
C GLN A 281 -17.26 -2.09 24.93
N GLU A 282 -16.80 -1.62 26.08
CA GLU A 282 -17.55 -1.69 27.34
C GLU A 282 -18.91 -0.97 27.30
N LYS A 283 -19.02 0.10 26.52
CA LYS A 283 -20.20 0.96 26.44
C LYS A 283 -21.24 0.50 25.41
N MET A 284 -20.93 -0.51 24.61
CA MET A 284 -21.72 -0.93 23.45
C MET A 284 -22.50 -2.23 23.73
N SER A 285 -23.66 -2.38 23.08
CA SER A 285 -24.52 -3.56 23.15
C SER A 285 -24.61 -4.31 21.80
N TRP A 286 -23.71 -4.00 20.87
CA TRP A 286 -23.68 -4.54 19.50
C TRP A 286 -22.30 -5.15 19.17
N TYR A 287 -22.12 -5.63 17.94
CA TYR A 287 -20.90 -6.32 17.52
C TYR A 287 -19.75 -5.37 17.18
N THR A 288 -18.52 -5.85 17.29
CA THR A 288 -17.32 -5.17 16.77
C THR A 288 -16.24 -6.17 16.36
N LEU A 289 -15.06 -5.68 15.96
CA LEU A 289 -13.93 -6.50 15.59
C LEU A 289 -13.31 -7.19 16.82
N GLN A 290 -12.78 -8.40 16.63
CA GLN A 290 -12.07 -9.13 17.69
C GLN A 290 -10.89 -8.34 18.28
N GLN A 291 -10.17 -7.61 17.42
CA GLN A 291 -8.99 -6.83 17.77
C GLN A 291 -8.91 -5.57 16.90
N LEU A 292 -8.24 -4.55 17.41
CA LEU A 292 -7.97 -3.33 16.66
C LEU A 292 -7.05 -3.64 15.46
N SER A 293 -7.43 -3.17 14.27
CA SER A 293 -6.69 -3.43 13.02
C SER A 293 -6.95 -2.32 12.01
N THR A 294 -6.12 -2.24 10.98
CA THR A 294 -6.38 -1.37 9.82
C THR A 294 -7.55 -1.92 9.02
N VAL A 295 -8.49 -1.06 8.66
CA VAL A 295 -9.61 -1.42 7.78
C VAL A 295 -9.10 -1.49 6.34
N PHE A 296 -9.25 -2.65 5.69
CA PHE A 296 -8.75 -2.86 4.33
C PHE A 296 -9.28 -1.84 3.32
N GLY A 297 -10.59 -1.56 3.35
CA GLY A 297 -11.25 -0.63 2.44
C GLY A 297 -11.24 0.84 2.89
N ILE A 298 -10.34 1.26 3.80
CA ILE A 298 -10.44 2.59 4.41
C ILE A 298 -10.40 3.73 3.39
N ASP A 299 -9.56 3.65 2.37
CA ASP A 299 -9.46 4.71 1.36
C ASP A 299 -10.73 4.83 0.51
N TYR A 300 -11.40 3.69 0.24
CA TYR A 300 -12.72 3.68 -0.40
C TYR A 300 -13.77 4.34 0.49
N ILE A 301 -13.79 4.00 1.78
CA ILE A 301 -14.73 4.57 2.76
C ILE A 301 -14.55 6.08 2.88
N LYS A 302 -13.30 6.56 2.98
CA LYS A 302 -12.99 7.99 3.04
C LYS A 302 -13.42 8.72 1.77
N LYS A 303 -13.14 8.15 0.58
CA LYS A 303 -13.39 8.80 -0.70
C LYS A 303 -14.86 8.75 -1.13
N GLU A 304 -15.47 7.56 -1.13
CA GLU A 304 -16.81 7.35 -1.69
C GLU A 304 -17.92 7.57 -0.66
N TRP A 305 -17.66 7.28 0.62
CA TRP A 305 -18.63 7.49 1.71
C TRP A 305 -18.34 8.75 2.53
N LYS A 306 -17.33 9.53 2.14
CA LYS A 306 -16.97 10.83 2.74
C LYS A 306 -16.68 10.73 4.24
N PHE A 307 -16.15 9.59 4.68
CA PHE A 307 -15.68 9.44 6.05
C PHE A 307 -14.43 10.29 6.28
N ASP A 308 -14.43 11.09 7.35
CA ASP A 308 -13.28 11.85 7.80
C ASP A 308 -12.86 11.42 9.21
N THR A 309 -13.44 12.05 10.21
CA THR A 309 -13.31 11.86 11.65
C THR A 309 -14.67 11.71 12.32
N ASN A 310 -15.74 12.25 11.72
CA ASN A 310 -17.09 12.14 12.23
C ASN A 310 -17.62 10.71 12.04
N PRO A 311 -18.33 10.17 13.03
CA PRO A 311 -18.91 8.84 12.88
C PRO A 311 -19.95 8.83 11.76
N ILE A 312 -19.87 7.83 10.89
CA ILE A 312 -20.88 7.57 9.86
C ILE A 312 -21.53 6.21 10.07
N VAL A 313 -22.80 6.09 9.66
CA VAL A 313 -23.52 4.81 9.63
C VAL A 313 -23.82 4.47 8.17
N VAL A 314 -23.23 3.39 7.69
CA VAL A 314 -23.48 2.86 6.35
C VAL A 314 -24.45 1.70 6.48
N VAL A 315 -25.54 1.73 5.70
CA VAL A 315 -26.55 0.67 5.69
C VAL A 315 -26.33 -0.20 4.46
N ILE A 316 -26.10 -1.50 4.68
CA ILE A 316 -25.92 -2.51 3.63
C ILE A 316 -27.02 -3.55 3.76
N ASN A 317 -27.70 -3.87 2.66
CA ASN A 317 -28.77 -4.86 2.66
C ASN A 317 -28.24 -6.30 2.60
N PRO A 318 -29.09 -7.33 2.84
CA PRO A 318 -28.69 -8.74 2.77
C PRO A 318 -28.01 -9.19 1.47
N ARG A 319 -28.20 -8.45 0.38
CA ARG A 319 -27.60 -8.71 -0.95
C ARG A 319 -26.29 -7.95 -1.18
N GLY A 320 -25.71 -7.38 -0.11
CA GLY A 320 -24.43 -6.68 -0.16
C GLY A 320 -24.49 -5.28 -0.82
N GLN A 321 -25.69 -4.74 -1.06
CA GLN A 321 -25.85 -3.44 -1.69
C GLN A 321 -25.92 -2.34 -0.64
N VAL A 322 -25.26 -1.21 -0.90
CA VAL A 322 -25.31 -0.03 -0.04
C VAL A 322 -26.63 0.70 -0.27
N GLU A 323 -27.46 0.80 0.77
CA GLU A 323 -28.73 1.54 0.76
C GLU A 323 -28.51 3.00 1.18
N HIS A 324 -27.64 3.21 2.18
CA HIS A 324 -27.28 4.54 2.67
C HIS A 324 -25.80 4.60 3.03
N THR A 325 -25.11 5.68 2.64
CA THR A 325 -23.69 5.90 2.95
C THR A 325 -23.47 6.69 4.23
N ASN A 326 -24.49 7.41 4.73
CA ASN A 326 -24.45 8.09 6.02
C ASN A 326 -25.86 8.30 6.62
N ALA A 327 -26.37 7.32 7.35
CA ALA A 327 -27.66 7.42 8.03
C ALA A 327 -27.65 8.32 9.28
N PHE A 328 -26.47 8.71 9.80
CA PHE A 328 -26.34 9.66 10.92
C PHE A 328 -26.78 11.08 10.55
N GLU A 329 -26.64 11.49 9.29
CA GLU A 329 -27.11 12.81 8.82
C GLU A 329 -28.61 12.82 8.55
N GLY A 330 -29.19 11.70 8.08
CA GLY A 330 -30.62 11.57 7.85
C GLY A 330 -31.48 11.73 9.11
N SER A 331 -30.94 11.39 10.29
CA SER A 331 -31.61 11.56 11.58
C SER A 331 -31.58 13.01 12.11
N LYS A 332 -30.79 13.91 11.50
CA LYS A 332 -30.81 15.35 11.81
C LYS A 332 -31.84 16.15 10.99
N GLY A 333 -32.52 15.50 10.02
CA GLY A 333 -33.39 16.18 9.05
C GLY A 333 -34.80 15.61 8.86
N LEU A 334 -35.17 14.55 9.58
CA LEU A 334 -36.53 14.02 9.54
C LEU A 334 -37.26 14.39 10.85
N PRO A 335 -38.36 15.17 10.79
CA PRO A 335 -39.25 15.26 11.94
C PRO A 335 -39.88 13.87 12.11
N PHE A 336 -39.75 13.29 13.31
CA PHE A 336 -40.60 12.17 13.73
C PHE A 336 -42.08 12.56 13.68
#